data_AF-A0A9E3WIS6-F1
#
_entry.id   AF-A0A9E3WIS6-F1
#
_cell.length_a   1.000
_cell.length_b   1.000
_cell.length_c   1.000
_cell.angle_alpha   90.00
_cell.angle_beta   90.00
_cell.angle_gamma   90.00
#
_symmetry.space_group_name_H-M   'P 1'
#
loop_
_entity.id
_entity.type
_entity.pdbx_description
1 polymer ?
#
loop_
_entity_poly.entity_id
_entity_poly.type
_entity_poly.pdbx_seq_one_letter_code
_entity_poly.pdbx_strand_id
1 'polypeptide(L)' 'MVSKIGVVGGGNIGGVLVQEIVRRRLARSVGLVDVAPPDLAKGKCLDIAEGTPILHTEVKLSGGRDYDVLAGSE' A
#
# COMPACT_ATOMS: atom_id res chain seq x y z
N MET A 1 8.07 13.87 1.59
CA MET A 1 7.20 12.71 1.87
C MET A 1 5.78 13.23 1.95
N VAL A 2 4.92 12.81 1.03
CA VAL A 2 3.51 13.24 1.00
C VAL A 2 2.72 12.57 2.13
N SER A 3 1.52 13.08 2.41
CA SER A 3 0.69 12.53 3.50
C SER A 3 0.22 11.12 3.18
N LYS A 4 -0.30 10.92 1.97
CA LYS A 4 -0.86 9.63 1.53
C LYS A 4 -0.73 9.47 0.02
N ILE A 5 -0.30 8.28 -0.42
CA ILE A 5 -0.37 7.87 -1.83
C ILE A 5 -1.47 6.82 -1.98
N GLY A 6 -2.32 6.99 -2.99
CA GLY A 6 -3.32 6.00 -3.38
C GLY A 6 -2.85 5.18 -4.57
N VAL A 7 -3.04 3.86 -4.52
CA VAL A 7 -2.72 2.94 -5.61
C VAL A 7 -3.98 2.18 -6.00
N VAL A 8 -4.33 2.25 -7.29
CA VAL A 8 -5.46 1.51 -7.88
C VAL A 8 -4.92 0.33 -8.66
N GLY A 9 -5.27 -0.88 -8.23
CA GLY A 9 -4.77 -2.14 -8.77
C GLY A 9 -3.56 -2.65 -8.00
N GLY A 10 -3.71 -3.80 -7.35
CA GLY A 10 -2.72 -4.54 -6.58
C GLY A 10 -2.09 -5.71 -7.33
N GLY A 11 -2.21 -5.77 -8.66
CA GLY A 11 -1.50 -6.74 -9.50
C GLY A 11 0.03 -6.63 -9.40
N ASN A 12 0.76 -7.28 -10.32
CA ASN A 12 2.23 -7.35 -10.25
C ASN A 12 2.90 -5.97 -10.15
N ILE A 13 2.48 -5.02 -10.97
CA ILE A 13 3.02 -3.65 -10.96
C ILE A 13 2.60 -2.90 -9.70
N GLY A 14 1.32 -3.00 -9.32
CA GLY A 14 0.80 -2.32 -8.13
C GLY A 14 1.49 -2.75 -6.84
N GLY A 15 1.73 -4.06 -6.68
CA GLY A 15 2.47 -4.59 -5.53
C GLY A 15 3.90 -4.06 -5.46
N VAL A 16 4.62 -4.05 -6.60
CA VAL A 16 5.98 -3.49 -6.66
C VAL A 16 5.98 -1.99 -6.39
N LEU A 17 4.99 -1.25 -6.91
CA LEU A 17 4.85 0.18 -6.66
C LEU A 17 4.67 0.46 -5.16
N VAL A 18 3.79 -0.27 -4.46
CA VAL A 18 3.61 -0.14 -3.01
C VAL A 18 4.91 -0.47 -2.26
N GLN A 19 5.59 -1.55 -2.63
CA GLN A 19 6.88 -1.94 -2.03
C GLN A 19 7.93 -0.84 -2.18
N GLU A 20 8.06 -0.24 -3.37
CA GLU A 20 9.03 0.83 -3.63
C GLU A 20 8.64 2.15 -2.94
N ILE A 21 7.35 2.48 -2.81
CA ILE A 21 6.87 3.61 -2.01
C ILE A 21 7.30 3.44 -0.55
N VAL A 22 7.13 2.24 0.02
CA VAL A 22 7.49 1.90 1.39
C VAL A 22 9.01 1.95 1.58
N ARG A 23 9.76 1.25 0.73
CA ARG A 23 11.21 1.16 0.79
C ARG A 23 11.90 2.52 0.66
N ARG A 24 11.38 3.40 -0.20
CA ARG A 24 11.91 4.75 -0.42
C ARG A 24 11.28 5.82 0.49
N ARG A 25 10.33 5.44 1.36
CA ARG A 25 9.58 6.34 2.26
C ARG A 25 9.00 7.56 1.54
N LEU A 26 8.31 7.34 0.42
CA LEU A 26 7.74 8.44 -0.39
C LEU A 26 6.47 9.05 0.23
N ALA A 27 5.74 8.28 1.04
CA ALA A 27 4.53 8.72 1.75
C ALA A 27 4.51 8.27 3.22
N ARG A 28 3.76 8.99 4.06
CA ARG A 28 3.50 8.54 5.44
C ARG A 28 2.51 7.37 5.50
N SER A 29 1.61 7.32 4.53
CA SER A 29 0.62 6.24 4.39
C SER A 29 0.36 5.88 2.93
N VAL A 30 -0.05 4.63 2.69
CA VAL A 30 -0.45 4.15 1.36
C VAL A 30 -1.79 3.44 1.47
N GLY A 31 -2.71 3.80 0.57
CA GLY A 31 -3.94 3.07 0.32
C GLY A 31 -3.82 2.24 -0.96
N LEU A 32 -4.14 0.94 -0.91
CA LEU A 32 -4.17 0.06 -2.05
C LEU A 32 -5.59 -0.48 -2.25
N VAL A 33 -6.20 -0.21 -3.40
CA VAL A 33 -7.49 -0.81 -3.78
C VAL A 33 -7.29 -1.87 -4.87
N ASP A 34 -7.91 -3.04 -4.71
CA ASP A 34 -8.02 -4.05 -5.76
C ASP A 34 -9.34 -4.84 -5.61
N VAL A 35 -10.01 -5.12 -6.74
CA VAL A 35 -11.30 -5.81 -6.76
C VAL A 35 -11.18 -7.34 -6.59
N ALA A 36 -9.98 -7.89 -6.77
CA ALA A 36 -9.72 -9.32 -6.78
C ALA A 36 -10.01 -10.00 -5.42
N PRO A 37 -10.81 -11.07 -5.39
CA PRO A 37 -11.11 -11.81 -4.17
C PRO A 37 -9.95 -12.71 -3.71
N PRO A 38 -9.95 -13.16 -2.44
CA PRO A 38 -10.86 -12.71 -1.38
C PRO A 38 -10.51 -11.31 -0.85
N ASP A 39 -9.22 -11.01 -0.70
CA ASP A 39 -8.72 -9.78 -0.08
C ASP A 39 -7.28 -9.49 -0.56
N LEU A 40 -7.06 -9.50 -1.88
CA LEU A 40 -5.72 -9.43 -2.49
C LEU A 40 -4.94 -8.18 -2.03
N ALA A 41 -5.58 -7.01 -2.03
CA ALA A 41 -4.94 -5.76 -1.60
C ALA A 41 -4.54 -5.79 -0.12
N LYS A 42 -5.40 -6.32 0.77
CA LYS A 42 -5.08 -6.46 2.20
C LYS A 42 -3.90 -7.41 2.42
N GLY A 43 -3.91 -8.56 1.75
CA GLY A 43 -2.82 -9.54 1.85
C GLY A 43 -1.47 -8.95 1.44
N LYS A 44 -1.43 -8.21 0.33
CA LYS A 44 -0.20 -7.52 -0.12
C LYS A 44 0.25 -6.43 0.85
N CYS A 45 -0.68 -5.62 1.36
CA CYS A 45 -0.33 -4.61 2.35
C CYS A 45 0.22 -5.22 3.64
N LEU A 46 -0.32 -6.37 4.08
CA LEU A 46 0.17 -7.09 5.26
C LEU A 46 1.59 -7.63 5.04
N ASP A 47 1.82 -8.33 3.92
CA ASP A 47 3.13 -8.87 3.54
C ASP A 47 4.21 -7.77 3.52
N ILE A 48 3.92 -6.63 2.88
CA ILE A 48 4.85 -5.50 2.84
C ILE A 48 5.06 -4.89 4.23
N ALA A 49 4.00 -4.76 5.04
CA ALA A 49 4.08 -4.22 6.41
C ALA A 49 5.00 -5.08 7.30
N GLU A 50 4.90 -6.41 7.20
CA GLU A 50 5.73 -7.35 7.95
C GLU A 50 7.23 -7.26 7.57
N GLY A 51 7.53 -6.81 6.34
CA GLY A 51 8.90 -6.54 5.89
C GLY A 51 9.50 -5.21 6.39
N THR A 52 8.68 -4.28 6.88
CA THR A 52 9.14 -2.94 7.28
C THR A 52 10.16 -2.91 8.42
N PRO A 53 10.15 -3.81 9.44
CA PRO A 53 11.18 -3.84 10.47
C PRO A 53 12.56 -4.19 9.91
N ILE A 54 12.62 -5.03 8.87
CA ILE A 54 13.87 -5.43 8.19
C ILE A 54 14.39 -4.29 7.33
N LEU A 55 13.49 -3.57 6.65
CA LEU A 55 13.84 -2.40 5.84
C LEU A 55 14.11 -1.15 6.70
N HIS A 56 13.85 -1.23 8.01
CA HIS A 56 13.81 -0.11 8.92
C HIS A 56 12.99 1.05 8.35
N THR A 57 11.78 0.80 7.85
CA THR A 57 10.87 1.86 7.35
C THR A 57 9.63 1.94 8.20
N GLU A 58 9.00 3.12 8.23
CA GLU A 58 7.72 3.32 8.91
C GLU A 58 6.75 3.97 7.93
N VAL A 59 5.85 3.16 7.38
CA VAL A 59 4.79 3.61 6.45
C VAL A 59 3.52 2.85 6.80
N LYS A 60 2.41 3.57 7.00
CA LYS A 60 1.11 2.94 7.28
C LYS A 60 0.50 2.40 5.99
N LEU A 61 0.10 1.15 5.98
CA LEU A 61 -0.51 0.50 4.82
C LEU A 61 -1.97 0.16 5.09
N SER A 62 -2.82 0.40 4.11
CA SER A 62 -4.23 0.04 4.13
C SER A 62 -4.61 -0.57 2.79
N GLY A 63 -5.15 -1.78 2.80
CA GLY A 63 -5.61 -2.49 1.61
C GLY A 63 -7.12 -2.70 1.67
N GLY A 64 -7.81 -2.61 0.54
CA GLY A 64 -9.26 -2.79 0.48
C GLY A 64 -9.77 -3.12 -0.90
N ARG A 65 -11.07 -3.43 -0.99
CA ARG A 65 -11.78 -3.63 -2.26
C ARG A 65 -12.56 -2.39 -2.68
N ASP A 66 -12.84 -1.52 -1.73
CA ASP A 66 -13.57 -0.27 -1.91
C ASP A 66 -12.60 0.92 -1.96
N TYR A 67 -13.07 2.03 -2.52
CA TYR A 67 -12.26 3.23 -2.71
C TYR A 67 -12.05 4.07 -1.44
N ASP A 68 -12.70 3.70 -0.34
CA ASP A 68 -12.55 4.34 0.97
C ASP A 68 -11.09 4.35 1.46
N VAL A 69 -10.34 3.29 1.16
CA VAL A 69 -8.90 3.21 1.46
C VAL A 69 -8.06 4.29 0.77
N LEU A 70 -8.57 4.94 -0.28
CA LEU A 70 -7.89 6.03 -0.98
C LEU A 70 -8.23 7.42 -0.45
N ALA A 71 -9.13 7.56 0.51
CA ALA A 71 -9.54 8.86 1.04
C ALA A 71 -8.32 9.69 1.51
N GLY A 72 -8.21 10.93 1.01
CA GLY A 72 -7.12 11.85 1.34
C GLY A 72 -5.77 11.54 0.66
N SER A 73 -5.75 10.70 -0.39
CA SER A 73 -4.57 10.53 -1.25
C SER A 73 -4.31 11.80 -2.07
N GLU A 74 -3.03 12.16 -2.21
CA GLU A 74 -2.53 13.23 -3.10
C GLU A 74 -2.21 12.70 -4.51
#